data_AF-A0AA39UQ64-F1
#
_entry.id   AF-A0AA39UQ64-F1
#
_cell.length_a   1.000
_cell.length_b   1.000
_cell.length_c   1.000
_cell.angle_alpha   90.00
_cell.angle_beta   90.00
_cell.angle_gamma   90.00
#
_symmetry.space_group_name_H-M   'P 1'
#
loop_
_entity.id
_entity.type
_entity.pdbx_description
1 polymer ?
#
loop_
_entity_poly.entity_id
_entity_poly.type
_entity_poly.pdbx_seq_one_letter_code
_entity_poly.pdbx_strand_id
1 'polypeptide(L)'
;MLSLAAYLLVITSPLVSALRIGTWNMRYDSQSNNITVQESIDSLGDPLQNFTDLSISNGAEQPWSTRRIRIAEHVLNEGASILSIQEALLRQVNDLVELLGDEWSYVCVSSR
;
A
#
# COMPACT_ATOMS: atom_id res chain seq x y z
N MET A 1 -37.36 31.83 -36.70
CA MET A 1 -37.24 31.07 -35.44
C MET A 1 -35.77 31.07 -35.04
N LEU A 2 -35.38 31.89 -34.07
CA LEU A 2 -33.99 31.98 -33.59
C LEU A 2 -33.79 30.92 -32.50
N SER A 3 -32.91 29.95 -32.74
CA SER A 3 -32.51 28.96 -31.74
C SER A 3 -31.47 29.59 -30.80
N LEU A 4 -31.85 29.78 -29.54
CA LEU A 4 -30.93 30.13 -28.46
C LEU A 4 -30.05 28.89 -28.17
N ALA A 5 -28.80 28.91 -28.60
CA ALA A 5 -27.81 27.95 -28.11
C ALA A 5 -27.33 28.40 -26.73
N ALA A 6 -27.80 27.72 -25.68
CA ALA A 6 -27.28 27.89 -24.33
C ALA A 6 -25.88 27.28 -24.26
N TYR A 7 -24.84 28.12 -24.16
CA TYR A 7 -23.48 27.67 -23.86
C TYR A 7 -23.40 27.30 -22.38
N LEU A 8 -23.32 26.00 -22.09
CA LEU A 8 -23.00 25.49 -20.76
C LEU A 8 -21.49 25.72 -20.53
N LEU A 9 -21.15 26.74 -19.73
CA LEU A 9 -19.79 26.92 -19.23
C LEU A 9 -19.52 25.84 -18.18
N VAL A 10 -18.91 24.74 -18.59
CA VAL A 10 -18.37 23.74 -17.66
C VAL A 10 -17.11 24.33 -17.04
N ILE A 11 -17.24 24.84 -15.81
CA ILE A 11 -16.08 25.21 -15.00
C ILE A 11 -15.43 23.90 -14.57
N THR A 12 -14.42 23.44 -15.31
CA THR A 12 -13.55 22.37 -14.85
C THR A 12 -12.67 22.94 -13.74
N SER A 13 -13.08 22.76 -12.49
CA SER A 13 -12.18 22.98 -11.37
C SER A 13 -10.92 22.14 -11.61
N PRO A 14 -9.70 22.69 -11.55
CA PRO A 14 -8.52 21.83 -11.56
C PRO A 14 -8.64 20.92 -10.35
N LEU A 15 -8.58 19.61 -10.58
CA LEU A 15 -8.48 18.63 -9.51
C LEU A 15 -7.09 18.82 -8.88
N VAL A 16 -6.96 19.78 -7.97
CA VAL A 16 -5.75 19.93 -7.15
C VAL A 16 -5.81 18.80 -6.13
N SER A 17 -5.33 17.63 -6.53
CA SER A 17 -5.06 16.55 -5.58
C SER A 17 -3.91 17.01 -4.69
N ALA A 18 -4.14 17.04 -3.37
CA ALA A 18 -3.10 17.39 -2.42
C ALA A 18 -1.98 16.34 -2.50
N LEU A 19 -0.74 16.80 -2.71
CA LEU A 19 0.42 15.92 -2.65
C LEU A 19 0.59 15.42 -1.21
N ARG A 20 0.36 14.13 -0.96
CA ARG A 20 0.55 13.51 0.34
C ARG A 20 1.84 12.71 0.37
N ILE A 21 2.72 13.02 1.32
CA ILE A 21 4.02 12.38 1.49
C ILE A 21 4.06 11.67 2.84
N GLY A 22 4.40 10.39 2.83
CA GLY A 22 4.57 9.57 4.04
C GLY A 22 6.00 9.05 4.20
N THR A 23 6.37 8.73 5.44
CA THR A 23 7.59 7.98 5.75
C THR A 23 7.27 6.85 6.72
N TRP A 24 7.82 5.66 6.48
CA TRP A 24 7.57 4.49 7.32
C TRP A 24 8.82 3.60 7.42
N ASN A 25 9.26 3.32 8.64
CA ASN A 25 10.14 2.19 8.93
C ASN A 25 9.32 0.89 8.97
N MET A 26 9.49 0.04 7.96
CA MET A 26 8.69 -1.17 7.76
C MET A 26 9.17 -2.38 8.54
N ARG A 27 10.30 -2.27 9.24
CA ARG A 27 11.02 -3.35 9.91
C ARG A 27 11.40 -4.47 8.94
N TYR A 28 12.70 -4.62 8.70
CA TYR A 28 13.19 -5.60 7.73
C TYR A 28 12.80 -7.01 8.14
N ASP A 29 12.55 -7.85 7.15
CA ASP A 29 12.08 -9.20 7.44
C ASP A 29 13.22 -10.12 7.86
N SER A 30 13.33 -10.31 9.17
CA SER A 30 14.26 -11.22 9.82
C SER A 30 13.70 -12.64 10.02
N GLN A 31 12.42 -12.88 9.72
CA GLN A 31 11.74 -14.17 9.91
C GLN A 31 11.19 -14.68 8.56
N SER A 32 12.06 -14.75 7.54
CA SER A 32 11.65 -15.19 6.21
C SER A 32 11.14 -16.63 6.20
N ASN A 33 10.00 -16.87 5.56
CA ASN A 33 9.33 -18.17 5.47
C ASN A 33 8.96 -18.61 4.05
N ASN A 34 9.48 -17.92 3.02
CA ASN A 34 9.27 -18.21 1.59
C ASN A 34 7.81 -18.22 1.09
N ILE A 35 6.86 -17.70 1.86
CA ILE A 35 5.48 -17.55 1.40
C ILE A 35 5.42 -16.43 0.36
N THR A 36 4.75 -16.68 -0.75
CA THR A 36 4.52 -15.71 -1.83
C THR A 36 3.41 -14.70 -1.48
N VAL A 37 3.29 -13.63 -2.27
CA VAL A 37 2.17 -12.68 -2.14
C VAL A 37 0.84 -13.39 -2.37
N GLN A 38 0.71 -14.16 -3.45
CA GLN A 38 -0.51 -14.90 -3.77
C GLN A 38 -0.92 -15.86 -2.65
N GLU A 39 0.00 -16.67 -2.12
CA GLU A 39 -0.31 -17.57 -0.99
C GLU A 39 -0.78 -16.79 0.25
N SER A 40 -0.31 -15.56 0.45
CA SER A 40 -0.79 -14.72 1.56
C SER A 40 -2.22 -14.24 1.32
N ILE A 41 -2.55 -13.86 0.09
CA ILE A 41 -3.89 -13.46 -0.32
C ILE A 41 -4.84 -14.65 -0.19
N ASP A 42 -4.43 -15.83 -0.68
CA ASP A 42 -5.22 -17.06 -0.61
C ASP A 42 -5.45 -17.52 0.85
N SER A 43 -4.53 -17.16 1.76
CA SER A 43 -4.66 -17.45 3.20
C SER A 43 -5.57 -16.48 3.96
N LEU A 44 -6.06 -15.41 3.31
CA LEU A 44 -7.00 -14.50 3.95
C LEU A 44 -8.29 -15.25 4.27
N GLY A 45 -8.65 -15.24 5.56
CA GLY A 45 -9.91 -15.79 6.02
C GLY A 45 -11.11 -14.96 5.58
N ASP A 46 -12.30 -15.37 6.03
CA ASP A 46 -13.54 -14.62 5.80
C ASP A 46 -13.42 -13.19 6.38
N PRO A 47 -13.54 -12.13 5.55
CA PRO A 47 -13.38 -10.74 5.99
C PRO A 47 -14.45 -10.28 6.98
N LEU A 48 -15.56 -11.02 7.10
CA LEU A 48 -16.65 -10.72 8.02
C LEU A 48 -16.48 -11.40 9.39
N GLN A 49 -15.48 -12.26 9.56
CA GLN A 49 -15.15 -12.78 10.88
C GLN A 49 -14.49 -11.68 11.71
N ASN A 50 -14.92 -11.56 12.97
CA ASN A 50 -14.23 -10.71 13.94
C ASN A 50 -12.76 -11.10 13.94
N PHE A 51 -11.89 -10.13 13.65
CA PHE A 51 -10.46 -10.30 13.81
C PHE A 51 -10.22 -10.76 15.26
N THR A 52 -9.82 -12.02 15.44
CA THR A 52 -9.10 -12.41 16.64
C THR A 52 -7.90 -11.49 16.66
N ASP A 53 -7.84 -10.65 17.68
CA ASP A 53 -6.77 -9.68 17.89
C ASP A 53 -5.44 -10.32 17.50
N LEU A 54 -4.81 -9.81 16.44
CA LEU A 54 -3.44 -10.17 16.09
C LEU A 54 -2.49 -9.48 17.08
N SER A 55 -2.84 -9.43 18.37
CA SER A 55 -1.89 -9.15 19.42
C SER A 55 -0.89 -10.29 19.38
N ILE A 56 0.14 -10.02 18.58
CA ILE A 56 1.27 -10.88 18.31
C ILE A 56 1.77 -11.44 19.63
N SER A 57 1.77 -12.76 19.72
CA SER A 57 2.31 -13.56 20.81
C SER A 57 3.55 -12.91 21.43
N ASN A 58 3.40 -12.35 22.63
CA ASN A 58 4.48 -11.94 23.54
C ASN A 58 5.59 -11.03 22.95
N GLY A 59 5.29 -10.21 21.94
CA GLY A 59 6.28 -9.30 21.34
C GLY A 59 7.32 -9.99 20.42
N ALA A 60 7.03 -11.20 19.94
CA ALA A 60 7.88 -11.89 18.98
C ALA A 60 7.80 -11.24 17.59
N GLU A 61 8.95 -11.08 16.94
CA GLU A 61 9.04 -10.62 15.55
C GLU A 61 8.22 -11.53 14.63
N GLN A 62 7.45 -10.94 13.70
CA GLN A 62 6.59 -11.68 12.78
C GLN A 62 7.17 -11.72 11.36
N PRO A 63 7.02 -12.86 10.66
CA PRO A 63 7.36 -12.95 9.24
C PRO A 63 6.72 -11.83 8.42
N TRP A 64 7.41 -11.35 7.40
CA TRP A 64 6.83 -10.39 6.45
C TRP A 64 5.50 -10.86 5.85
N SER A 65 5.38 -12.17 5.62
CA SER A 65 4.19 -12.77 5.02
C SER A 65 2.89 -12.46 5.77
N THR A 66 2.97 -12.31 7.09
CA THR A 66 1.81 -12.02 7.94
C THR A 66 1.51 -10.52 8.04
N ARG A 67 2.48 -9.67 7.67
CA ARG A 67 2.42 -8.21 7.79
C ARG A 67 2.07 -7.51 6.48
N ARG A 68 2.52 -8.03 5.34
CA ARG A 68 2.53 -7.33 4.04
C ARG A 68 1.18 -6.81 3.56
N ILE A 69 0.12 -7.60 3.72
CA ILE A 69 -1.22 -7.23 3.24
C ILE A 69 -1.75 -6.02 4.02
N ARG A 70 -1.67 -6.06 5.36
CA ARG A 70 -2.08 -4.93 6.20
C ARG A 70 -1.28 -3.66 5.96
N ILE A 71 0.02 -3.81 5.67
CA ILE A 71 0.86 -2.67 5.33
C ILE A 71 0.42 -2.07 3.99
N ALA A 72 0.18 -2.89 2.96
CA ALA A 72 -0.34 -2.42 1.67
C ALA A 72 -1.72 -1.74 1.83
N GLU A 73 -2.64 -2.34 2.58
CA GLU A 73 -3.94 -1.74 2.90
C GLU A 73 -3.78 -0.37 3.57
N HIS A 74 -2.88 -0.25 4.55
CA HIS A 74 -2.62 1.02 5.21
C HIS A 74 -2.11 2.08 4.24
N VAL A 75 -1.17 1.72 3.35
CA VAL A 75 -0.64 2.65 2.33
C VAL A 75 -1.74 3.13 1.39
N LEU A 76 -2.61 2.23 0.92
CA LEU A 76 -3.74 2.57 0.05
C LEU A 76 -4.76 3.46 0.76
N ASN A 77 -5.07 3.16 2.03
CA ASN A 77 -6.04 3.93 2.82
C ASN A 77 -5.56 5.33 3.19
N GLU A 78 -4.25 5.50 3.44
CA GLU A 78 -3.67 6.81 3.74
C GLU A 78 -3.69 7.74 2.51
N GLY A 79 -3.81 7.19 1.30
CA GLY A 79 -3.85 7.97 0.06
C GLY A 79 -2.54 8.72 -0.21
N ALA A 80 -1.41 8.13 0.17
CA ALA A 80 -0.10 8.72 -0.07
C ALA A 80 0.21 8.81 -1.57
N SER A 81 0.72 9.95 -2.02
CA SER A 81 1.24 10.13 -3.39
C SER A 81 2.72 9.71 -3.49
N ILE A 82 3.46 9.87 -2.39
CA ILE A 82 4.87 9.44 -2.25
C ILE A 82 5.03 8.79 -0.88
N LEU A 83 5.60 7.59 -0.85
CA LEU A 83 5.93 6.88 0.39
C LEU A 83 7.44 6.59 0.44
N SER A 84 8.09 7.09 1.48
CA SER A 84 9.49 6.77 1.79
C SER A 84 9.55 5.62 2.79
N ILE A 85 10.26 4.56 2.45
CA ILE A 85 10.33 3.35 3.28
C ILE A 85 11.75 3.14 3.80
N GLN A 86 11.89 2.82 5.09
CA GLN A 86 13.14 2.38 5.71
C GLN A 86 13.07 0.91 6.13
N GLU A 87 14.24 0.28 6.25
CA GLU A 87 14.38 -1.15 6.59
C GLU A 87 13.59 -2.08 5.66
N ALA A 88 13.50 -1.76 4.36
CA ALA A 88 12.87 -2.64 3.39
C ALA A 88 13.92 -3.42 2.58
N LEU A 89 13.91 -4.74 2.72
CA LEU A 89 14.64 -5.63 1.83
C LEU A 89 14.01 -5.57 0.43
N LEU A 90 14.80 -5.83 -0.61
CA LEU A 90 14.33 -5.79 -2.01
C LEU A 90 13.07 -6.63 -2.24
N ARG A 91 12.98 -7.82 -1.62
CA ARG A 91 11.77 -8.65 -1.70
C ARG A 91 10.54 -7.98 -1.07
N GLN A 92 10.70 -7.27 0.04
CA GLN A 92 9.58 -6.58 0.69
C GLN A 92 9.08 -5.42 -0.18
N VAL A 93 10.00 -4.74 -0.87
CA VAL A 93 9.65 -3.70 -1.85
C VAL A 93 8.92 -4.31 -3.05
N ASN A 94 9.42 -5.41 -3.61
CA ASN A 94 8.77 -6.08 -4.74
C ASN A 94 7.37 -6.59 -4.38
N ASP A 95 7.20 -7.21 -3.19
CA ASP A 95 5.90 -7.65 -2.70
C ASP A 95 4.92 -6.48 -2.54
N LEU A 96 5.39 -5.32 -2.08
CA LEU A 96 4.55 -4.12 -2.00
C LEU A 96 4.14 -3.61 -3.37
N VAL A 97 5.05 -3.58 -4.35
CA VAL A 97 4.71 -3.18 -5.72
C VAL A 97 3.65 -4.12 -6.31
N GLU A 98 3.78 -5.42 -6.09
CA GLU A 98 2.78 -6.41 -6.50
C GLU A 98 1.42 -6.16 -5.86
N LEU A 99 1.39 -5.85 -4.55
CA LEU A 99 0.15 -5.57 -3.80
C LEU A 99 -0.49 -4.22 -4.13
N LEU A 100 0.32 -3.18 -4.40
CA LEU A 100 -0.16 -1.83 -4.69
C LEU A 100 -0.57 -1.65 -6.16
N GLY A 101 -0.07 -2.51 -7.05
CA GLY A 101 -0.42 -2.53 -8.48
C GLY A 101 0.36 -1.52 -9.33
N ASP A 102 0.00 -1.48 -10.62
CA ASP A 102 0.77 -0.82 -11.68
C ASP A 102 0.89 0.72 -11.55
N GLU A 103 0.06 1.33 -10.69
CA GLU A 103 0.14 2.78 -10.41
C GLU A 103 1.34 3.13 -9.52
N TRP A 104 1.98 2.14 -8.90
CA TRP A 104 3.10 2.33 -7.99
C TRP A 104 4.42 1.86 -8.60
N SER A 105 5.47 2.64 -8.33
CA SER A 105 6.84 2.29 -8.68
C SER A 105 7.78 2.74 -7.56
N TYR A 106 9.00 2.21 -7.55
CA TYR A 106 9.98 2.56 -6.53
C TYR A 106 11.32 2.98 -7.12
N VAL A 107 11.99 3.87 -6.40
CA VAL A 107 13.38 4.21 -6.61
C VAL A 107 14.15 3.75 -5.38
N CYS A 108 15.12 2.86 -5.57
CA CYS A 108 15.97 2.41 -4.46
C CYS A 108 17.15 3.36 -4.31
N VAL A 109 17.28 3.98 -3.13
CA VAL A 109 18.43 4.82 -2.77
C VAL A 109 19.32 4.03 -1.82
N SER A 110 20.14 3.14 -2.37
CA SER A 110 21.18 2.44 -1.62
C SER A 110 22.54 2.92 -2.11
N SER A 111 23.34 3.55 -1.23
CA SER A 111 24.76 3.74 -1.50
C SER A 111 25.43 2.38 -1.33
N ARG A 112 26.07 1.89 -2.39
CA ARG A 112 27.09 0.85 -2.25
C ARG A 112 28.22 1.32 -1.35
#